data_AF-A0A399J0E5-F1
#
_entry.id   AF-A0A399J0E5-F1
#
_cell.length_a   1.000
_cell.length_b   1.000
_cell.length_c   1.000
_cell.angle_alpha   90.00
_cell.angle_beta   90.00
_cell.angle_gamma   90.00
#
_symmetry.space_group_name_H-M   'P 1'
#
loop_
_entity.id
_entity.type
_entity.pdbx_description
1 polymer ?
#
loop_
_entity_poly.entity_id
_entity_poly.type
_entity_poly.pdbx_seq_one_letter_code
_entity_poly.pdbx_strand_id
1 'polypeptide(L)'
;MLTRRNLVLAALAVPVASRVWAERAAPMKPRDLYARGGAFTDKARALDGQKVRFEGFMAPPLKADAAFFVLTQRPMAVCPFCESEAEWPDDILAVYIRRRLDVSPFNVRIEASGRLELGRYTDPETGFLSMVRLVDATYG
;
A
#
# COMPACT_ATOMS: atom_id res chain seq x y z
N MET A 1 -38.05 60.93 -15.04
CA MET A 1 -36.62 60.85 -14.64
C MET A 1 -36.44 59.64 -13.73
N LEU A 2 -35.50 58.76 -14.10
CA LEU A 2 -35.18 57.46 -13.48
C LEU A 2 -34.98 57.57 -11.95
N THR A 3 -35.69 56.78 -11.13
CA THR A 3 -35.29 55.48 -10.54
C THR A 3 -34.00 55.51 -9.71
N ARG A 4 -34.08 55.07 -8.44
CA ARG A 4 -33.24 53.99 -7.85
C ARG A 4 -33.45 53.83 -6.33
N ARG A 5 -34.50 53.08 -5.99
CA ARG A 5 -34.47 52.10 -4.90
C ARG A 5 -33.42 51.04 -5.26
N ASN A 6 -32.47 50.74 -4.39
CA ASN A 6 -32.23 49.38 -3.90
C ASN A 6 -30.99 49.30 -3.01
N LEU A 7 -31.24 48.83 -1.80
CA LEU A 7 -30.30 48.25 -0.86
C LEU A 7 -29.52 47.13 -1.54
N VAL A 8 -28.20 47.18 -1.54
CA VAL A 8 -27.34 46.05 -1.88
C VAL A 8 -26.73 45.52 -0.58
N LEU A 9 -27.41 44.53 0.00
CA LEU A 9 -26.83 43.61 0.98
C LEU A 9 -25.92 42.65 0.21
N ALA A 10 -24.60 42.86 0.29
CA ALA A 10 -23.61 41.94 -0.24
C ALA A 10 -23.51 40.72 0.68
N ALA A 11 -24.19 39.63 0.33
CA ALA A 11 -24.02 38.33 0.95
C ALA A 11 -22.66 37.74 0.52
N LEU A 12 -21.69 37.71 1.45
CA LEU A 12 -20.46 36.92 1.33
C LEU A 12 -20.81 35.43 1.44
N ALA A 13 -21.18 34.81 0.32
CA ALA A 13 -21.23 33.36 0.22
C ALA A 13 -19.78 32.82 0.18
N VAL A 14 -19.26 32.43 1.34
CA VAL A 14 -18.02 31.65 1.43
C VAL A 14 -18.32 30.26 0.86
N PRO A 15 -17.69 29.82 -0.25
CA PRO A 15 -17.87 28.47 -0.72
C PRO A 15 -17.04 27.55 0.19
N VAL A 16 -17.66 27.03 1.25
CA VAL A 16 -17.12 25.90 2.01
C VAL A 16 -17.38 24.63 1.21
N ALA A 17 -16.77 24.55 0.02
CA ALA A 17 -16.90 23.43 -0.91
C ALA A 17 -15.53 22.82 -1.20
N SER A 18 -14.79 22.50 -0.14
CA SER A 18 -13.61 21.63 -0.23
C SER A 18 -13.58 20.66 0.94
N ARG A 19 -14.73 20.07 1.24
CA ARG A 19 -14.74 18.69 1.75
C ARG A 19 -14.22 17.85 0.58
N VAL A 20 -12.90 17.73 0.49
CA VAL A 20 -12.22 16.77 -0.36
C VAL A 20 -12.77 15.41 0.04
N TRP A 21 -13.77 14.94 -0.70
CA TRP A 21 -14.10 13.54 -0.77
C TRP A 21 -12.90 12.92 -1.46
N ALA A 22 -11.86 12.61 -0.68
CA ALA A 22 -10.84 11.69 -1.11
C ALA A 22 -11.60 10.38 -1.32
N GLU A 23 -12.03 10.13 -2.56
CA GLU A 23 -12.45 8.79 -2.97
C GLU A 23 -11.33 7.88 -2.51
N ARG A 24 -11.62 7.06 -1.50
CA ARG A 24 -10.69 6.04 -1.05
C ARG A 24 -10.60 5.06 -2.22
N ALA A 25 -9.62 5.27 -3.11
CA ALA A 25 -9.34 4.35 -4.21
C ALA A 25 -9.33 2.91 -3.68
N ALA A 26 -10.02 1.99 -4.34
CA ALA A 26 -10.11 0.61 -3.88
C ALA A 26 -8.70 0.04 -3.59
N PRO A 27 -8.53 -0.79 -2.55
CA PRO A 27 -7.25 -1.43 -2.28
C PRO A 27 -6.81 -2.23 -3.51
N MET A 28 -5.54 -2.10 -3.87
CA MET A 28 -4.95 -2.82 -4.99
C MET A 28 -4.53 -4.22 -4.58
N LYS A 29 -4.21 -5.04 -5.55
CA LYS A 29 -3.65 -6.37 -5.33
C LYS A 29 -2.14 -6.34 -5.57
N PRO A 30 -1.32 -7.13 -4.83
CA PRO A 30 0.11 -7.23 -5.10
C PRO A 30 0.43 -7.51 -6.57
N ARG A 31 -0.39 -8.35 -7.24
CA ARG A 31 -0.25 -8.66 -8.67
C ARG A 31 -0.35 -7.42 -9.58
N ASP A 32 -1.06 -6.37 -9.17
CA ASP A 32 -1.23 -5.15 -9.97
C ASP A 32 0.08 -4.36 -10.14
N LEU A 33 1.10 -4.67 -9.33
CA LEU A 33 2.42 -4.05 -9.41
C LEU A 33 3.26 -4.58 -10.57
N TYR A 34 2.94 -5.76 -11.10
CA TYR A 34 3.82 -6.49 -12.01
C TYR A 34 3.21 -6.68 -13.41
N ALA A 35 3.99 -6.34 -14.43
CA ALA A 35 3.73 -6.66 -15.82
C ALA A 35 4.12 -8.12 -16.11
N ARG A 36 3.75 -8.62 -17.30
CA ARG A 36 4.24 -9.92 -17.78
C ARG A 36 5.77 -9.89 -17.86
N GLY A 37 6.43 -10.91 -17.31
CA GLY A 37 7.90 -11.02 -17.29
C GLY A 37 8.59 -10.34 -16.11
N GLY A 38 7.86 -10.01 -15.03
CA GLY A 38 8.45 -9.57 -13.75
C GLY A 38 8.83 -8.09 -13.66
N ALA A 39 8.72 -7.32 -14.75
CA ALA A 39 8.92 -5.87 -14.71
C ALA A 39 7.77 -5.16 -13.98
N PHE A 40 8.03 -3.98 -13.40
CA PHE A 40 6.98 -3.16 -12.80
C PHE A 40 6.03 -2.58 -13.85
N THR A 41 4.75 -2.43 -13.50
CA THR A 41 3.76 -1.74 -14.35
C THR A 41 3.99 -0.22 -14.35
N ASP A 42 3.45 0.48 -15.34
CA ASP A 42 3.47 1.96 -15.35
C ASP A 42 2.70 2.54 -14.16
N LYS A 43 1.64 1.84 -13.74
CA LYS A 43 0.88 2.16 -12.53
C LYS A 43 1.76 2.08 -11.28
N ALA A 44 2.55 1.01 -11.12
CA ALA A 44 3.48 0.88 -10.01
C ALA A 44 4.50 2.03 -9.99
N ARG A 45 5.11 2.34 -11.14
CA ARG A 45 6.06 3.47 -11.28
C ARG A 45 5.42 4.81 -10.94
N ALA A 46 4.19 5.06 -11.39
CA ALA A 46 3.49 6.30 -11.10
C ALA A 46 3.14 6.46 -9.61
N LEU A 47 2.99 5.36 -8.89
CA LEU A 47 2.64 5.33 -7.46
C LEU A 47 3.87 5.30 -6.54
N ASP A 48 5.08 5.23 -7.09
CA ASP A 48 6.32 5.24 -6.29
C ASP A 48 6.41 6.52 -5.43
N GLY A 49 6.73 6.35 -4.15
CA GLY A 49 6.72 7.40 -3.14
C GLY A 49 5.34 7.84 -2.63
N GLN A 50 4.23 7.32 -3.19
CA GLN A 50 2.86 7.69 -2.79
C GLN A 50 2.28 6.78 -1.70
N LYS A 51 1.30 7.29 -0.96
CA LYS A 51 0.55 6.49 0.01
C LYS A 51 -0.54 5.69 -0.69
N VAL A 52 -0.44 4.37 -0.61
CA VAL A 52 -1.31 3.41 -1.31
C VAL A 52 -1.87 2.37 -0.36
N ARG A 53 -2.85 1.59 -0.84
CA ARG A 53 -3.46 0.47 -0.11
C ARG A 53 -3.42 -0.78 -0.94
N PHE A 54 -3.15 -1.90 -0.29
CA PHE A 54 -3.16 -3.23 -0.87
C PHE A 54 -4.01 -4.17 -0.02
N GLU A 55 -4.74 -5.06 -0.66
CA GLU A 55 -5.40 -6.20 -0.02
C GLU A 55 -4.67 -7.51 -0.36
N GLY A 56 -4.62 -8.44 0.59
CA GLY A 56 -3.97 -9.73 0.39
C GLY A 56 -3.95 -10.59 1.64
N PHE A 57 -3.03 -11.55 1.69
CA PHE A 57 -2.85 -12.46 2.81
C PHE A 57 -1.47 -12.28 3.40
N MET A 58 -1.36 -12.39 4.72
CA MET A 58 -0.07 -12.36 5.40
C MET A 58 0.62 -13.71 5.22
N ALA A 59 1.77 -13.73 4.56
CA ALA A 59 2.65 -14.90 4.61
C ALA A 59 3.20 -15.08 6.03
N PRO A 60 3.37 -16.32 6.50
CA PRO A 60 3.98 -16.59 7.80
C PRO A 60 5.34 -15.88 7.94
N PRO A 61 5.61 -15.19 9.06
CA PRO A 61 6.82 -14.38 9.22
C PRO A 61 8.08 -15.24 9.28
N LEU A 62 9.20 -14.70 8.78
CA LEU A 62 10.49 -15.40 8.72
C LEU A 62 11.12 -15.61 10.11
N LYS A 63 10.89 -14.67 11.03
CA LYS A 63 11.39 -14.67 12.40
C LYS A 63 10.30 -14.18 13.35
N ALA A 64 10.37 -14.63 14.61
CA ALA A 64 9.62 -13.99 15.68
C ALA A 64 10.04 -12.51 15.78
N ASP A 65 9.07 -11.62 15.99
CA ASP A 65 9.27 -10.16 16.11
C ASP A 65 9.81 -9.43 14.86
N ALA A 66 9.64 -9.98 13.65
CA ALA A 66 10.02 -9.29 12.41
C ALA A 66 9.33 -7.91 12.26
N ALA A 67 10.07 -6.90 11.81
CA ALA A 67 9.54 -5.56 11.53
C ALA A 67 8.76 -5.48 10.20
N PHE A 68 8.67 -6.59 9.47
CA PHE A 68 7.94 -6.67 8.21
C PHE A 68 7.28 -8.05 8.04
N PHE A 69 6.35 -8.11 7.09
CA PHE A 69 5.80 -9.35 6.57
C PHE A 69 5.69 -9.26 5.04
N VAL A 70 5.40 -10.39 4.38
CA VAL A 70 5.13 -10.42 2.95
C VAL A 70 3.62 -10.54 2.74
N LEU A 71 3.05 -9.58 2.02
CA LEU A 71 1.66 -9.61 1.57
C LEU A 71 1.57 -10.35 0.23
N THR A 72 0.77 -11.40 0.19
CA THR A 72 0.61 -12.25 -0.99
C THR A 72 -0.79 -12.12 -1.58
N GLN A 73 -0.91 -12.40 -2.88
CA GLN A 73 -2.22 -12.45 -3.55
C GLN A 73 -3.12 -13.61 -3.05
N ARG A 74 -2.51 -14.74 -2.68
CA ARG A 74 -3.18 -15.98 -2.30
C ARG A 74 -2.70 -16.43 -0.92
N PRO A 75 -3.56 -17.11 -0.13
CA PRO A 75 -3.17 -17.63 1.18
C PRO A 75 -2.06 -18.67 1.03
N MET A 76 -1.04 -18.61 1.90
CA MET A 76 0.09 -19.55 1.90
C MET A 76 0.39 -20.00 3.32
N ALA A 77 0.41 -21.32 3.56
CA ALA A 77 0.70 -21.89 4.89
C ALA A 77 2.20 -21.91 5.22
N VAL A 78 3.07 -21.73 4.22
CA VAL A 78 4.53 -21.69 4.34
C VAL A 78 5.04 -20.51 3.51
N CYS A 79 6.03 -19.78 4.03
CA CYS A 79 6.68 -18.72 3.27
C CYS A 79 7.63 -19.33 2.23
N PRO A 80 7.38 -19.18 0.92
CA PRO A 80 8.21 -19.81 -0.12
C PRO A 80 9.64 -19.24 -0.17
N PHE A 81 9.87 -18.09 0.48
CA PHE A 81 11.14 -17.38 0.50
C PHE A 81 12.08 -17.81 1.63
N CYS A 82 11.59 -18.60 2.60
CA CYS A 82 12.43 -19.16 3.66
C CYS A 82 13.31 -20.32 3.17
N GLU A 83 12.92 -21.00 2.09
CA GLU A 83 13.47 -22.31 1.75
C GLU A 83 14.27 -22.35 0.45
N SER A 84 14.23 -21.31 -0.38
CA SER A 84 15.05 -21.24 -1.59
C SER A 84 15.33 -19.79 -2.01
N GLU A 85 16.55 -19.52 -2.48
CA GLU A 85 17.06 -18.23 -2.97
C GLU A 85 16.38 -17.74 -4.27
N ALA A 86 15.10 -18.03 -4.47
CA ALA A 86 14.44 -17.97 -5.77
C ALA A 86 13.89 -16.58 -6.13
N GLU A 87 14.16 -16.22 -7.39
CA GLU A 87 13.40 -15.37 -8.30
C GLU A 87 12.19 -14.64 -7.68
N TRP A 88 12.29 -13.31 -7.56
CA TRP A 88 11.25 -12.45 -6.98
C TRP A 88 9.89 -12.64 -7.67
N PRO A 89 8.86 -13.18 -6.99
CA PRO A 89 7.57 -13.46 -7.61
C PRO A 89 6.79 -12.19 -7.95
N ASP A 90 5.97 -12.30 -8.97
CA ASP A 90 5.21 -11.20 -9.54
C ASP A 90 3.81 -11.03 -8.90
N ASP A 91 3.63 -11.51 -7.67
CA ASP A 91 2.38 -11.42 -6.91
C ASP A 91 2.58 -11.19 -5.39
N ILE A 92 3.72 -10.63 -5.01
CA ILE A 92 4.06 -10.34 -3.60
C ILE A 92 4.45 -8.88 -3.35
N LEU A 93 4.36 -8.45 -2.10
CA LEU A 93 4.73 -7.10 -1.65
C LEU A 93 5.30 -7.17 -0.23
N ALA A 94 6.51 -6.67 -0.02
CA ALA A 94 7.05 -6.53 1.34
C ALA A 94 6.34 -5.40 2.08
N VAL A 95 6.00 -5.58 3.36
CA VAL A 95 5.27 -4.58 4.16
C VAL A 95 6.02 -4.34 5.46
N TYR A 96 6.77 -3.22 5.52
CA TYR A 96 7.48 -2.77 6.71
C TYR A 96 6.55 -1.94 7.60
N ILE A 97 6.27 -2.44 8.79
CA ILE A 97 5.30 -1.85 9.70
C ILE A 97 5.99 -0.95 10.73
N ARG A 98 5.27 0.08 11.20
CA ARG A 98 5.82 1.03 12.19
C ARG A 98 5.73 0.55 13.64
N ARG A 99 4.93 -0.47 13.91
CA ARG A 99 4.59 -0.98 15.25
C ARG A 99 4.89 -2.47 15.33
N ARG A 100 4.65 -3.09 16.48
CA ARG A 100 4.77 -4.54 16.66
C ARG A 100 3.92 -5.29 15.62
N LEU A 101 4.49 -6.33 15.03
CA LEU A 101 3.78 -7.26 14.16
C LEU A 101 2.88 -8.17 14.99
N ASP A 102 1.58 -8.05 14.76
CA ASP A 102 0.56 -9.01 15.19
C ASP A 102 0.22 -9.95 14.02
N VAL A 103 0.55 -11.23 14.19
CA VAL A 103 0.49 -12.20 13.09
C VAL A 103 -0.96 -12.57 12.81
N SER A 104 -1.41 -12.27 11.59
CA SER A 104 -2.74 -12.68 11.11
C SER A 104 -2.68 -14.12 10.60
N PRO A 105 -3.74 -14.94 10.79
CA PRO A 105 -3.83 -16.25 10.17
C PRO A 105 -3.70 -16.16 8.65
N PHE A 106 -2.93 -17.06 8.05
CA PHE A 106 -2.61 -17.03 6.61
C PHE A 106 -3.81 -17.11 5.66
N ASN A 107 -4.97 -17.54 6.17
CA ASN A 107 -6.24 -17.66 5.45
C ASN A 107 -7.17 -16.45 5.64
N VAL A 108 -6.76 -15.45 6.42
CA VAL A 108 -7.50 -14.20 6.62
C VAL A 108 -6.97 -13.15 5.66
N ARG A 109 -7.88 -12.51 4.93
CA ARG A 109 -7.55 -11.37 4.08
C ARG A 109 -7.40 -10.13 4.95
N ILE A 110 -6.33 -9.38 4.72
CA ILE A 110 -6.02 -8.12 5.39
C ILE A 110 -5.81 -7.00 4.37
N GLU A 111 -5.94 -5.76 4.82
CA GLU A 111 -5.53 -4.58 4.06
C GLU A 111 -4.26 -3.97 4.68
N ALA A 112 -3.26 -3.69 3.85
CA ALA A 112 -2.05 -2.97 4.23
C ALA A 112 -2.01 -1.59 3.55
N SER A 113 -1.68 -0.57 4.31
CA SER A 113 -1.55 0.81 3.84
C SER A 113 -0.19 1.38 4.20
N GLY A 114 0.51 1.99 3.26
CA GLY A 114 1.85 2.53 3.47
C GLY A 114 2.30 3.37 2.29
N ARG A 115 3.54 3.86 2.36
CA ARG A 115 4.18 4.51 1.21
C ARG A 115 4.81 3.43 0.33
N LEU A 116 4.48 3.42 -0.95
CA LEU A 116 5.11 2.51 -1.91
C LEU A 116 6.53 2.97 -2.20
N GLU A 117 7.49 2.04 -2.16
CA GLU A 117 8.84 2.26 -2.65
C GLU A 117 9.22 1.14 -3.61
N LEU A 118 9.64 1.54 -4.81
CA LEU A 118 10.25 0.64 -5.78
C LEU A 118 11.78 0.65 -5.63
N GLY A 119 12.40 -0.48 -5.94
CA GLY A 119 13.85 -0.63 -5.96
C GLY A 119 14.35 -1.70 -5.00
N ARG A 120 15.56 -2.18 -5.30
CA ARG A 120 16.24 -3.23 -4.55
C ARG A 120 16.52 -2.78 -3.12
N TYR A 121 16.13 -3.58 -2.15
CA TYR A 121 16.48 -3.42 -0.75
C TYR A 121 16.67 -4.78 -0.10
N THR A 122 17.81 -4.98 0.55
CA THR A 122 18.10 -6.17 1.35
C THR A 122 17.93 -5.81 2.82
N ASP A 123 17.02 -6.49 3.49
CA ASP A 123 16.81 -6.33 4.91
C ASP A 123 18.06 -6.76 5.70
N PRO A 124 18.64 -5.90 6.55
CA PRO A 124 19.90 -6.20 7.22
C PRO A 124 19.78 -7.28 8.31
N GLU A 125 18.59 -7.52 8.85
CA GLU A 125 18.38 -8.48 9.95
C GLU A 125 18.06 -9.89 9.44
N THR A 126 17.38 -10.00 8.30
CA THR A 126 16.92 -11.27 7.73
C THR A 126 17.65 -11.65 6.44
N GLY A 127 18.31 -10.70 5.78
CA GLY A 127 18.86 -10.89 4.44
C GLY A 127 17.80 -10.90 3.34
N PHE A 128 16.53 -10.64 3.67
CA PHE A 128 15.42 -10.69 2.72
C PHE A 128 15.55 -9.61 1.65
N LEU A 129 15.65 -10.02 0.39
CA LEU A 129 15.72 -9.12 -0.75
C LEU A 129 14.30 -8.74 -1.22
N SER A 130 14.02 -7.44 -1.29
CA SER A 130 12.78 -6.88 -1.82
C SER A 130 13.00 -5.97 -3.02
N MET A 131 12.17 -6.10 -4.05
CA MET A 131 12.16 -5.19 -5.21
C MET A 131 11.12 -4.07 -5.06
N VAL A 132 10.09 -4.31 -4.26
CA VAL A 132 9.02 -3.36 -3.94
C VAL A 132 8.56 -3.58 -2.51
N ARG A 133 8.26 -2.48 -1.82
CA ARG A 133 7.86 -2.50 -0.42
C ARG A 133 6.87 -1.39 -0.10
N LEU A 134 6.05 -1.61 0.93
CA LEU A 134 5.41 -0.54 1.68
C LEU A 134 6.29 -0.21 2.88
N VAL A 135 6.63 1.07 3.02
CA VAL A 135 7.24 1.61 4.24
C VAL A 135 6.22 2.41 5.03
N ASP A 136 6.53 2.66 6.30
CA ASP A 136 5.63 3.34 7.24
C ASP A 136 4.25 2.68 7.35
N ALA A 137 4.19 1.36 7.17
CA ALA A 137 2.93 0.69 6.92
C ALA A 137 2.12 0.43 8.20
N THR A 138 0.81 0.28 7.99
CA THR A 138 -0.18 -0.20 8.94
C THR A 138 -1.09 -1.19 8.24
N TYR A 139 -1.59 -2.19 8.95
CA TYR A 139 -2.51 -3.18 8.40
C TYR A 139 -3.65 -3.49 9.38
N GLY A 140 -4.74 -4.08 8.87
CA GLY A 140 -5.91 -4.49 9.62
C GLY A 140 -6.97 -5.15 8.75
#